data_AF-A0A3B8U791-F1
#
_entry.id   AF-A0A3B8U791-F1
#
_cell.length_a   1.000
_cell.length_b   1.000
_cell.length_c   1.000
_cell.angle_alpha   90.00
_cell.angle_beta   90.00
_cell.angle_gamma   90.00
#
_symmetry.space_group_name_H-M   'P 1'
#
loop_
_entity.id
_entity.type
_entity.pdbx_description
1 polymer ?
#
loop_
_entity_poly.entity_id
_entity_poly.type
_entity_poly.pdbx_seq_one_letter_code
_entity_poly.pdbx_strand_id
1 'polypeptide(L)'
;MQKQNKSIRIGVDLMGHDTAPEVLLAALQQLPLAEHVSLLAIGLPQYEHLASPLAYKSASQVIEMDDSPLAAVRKKKDSSLCSGLRLLKDGSIDAFISAGNTGALVSAAKMILGMAPGFSRPALLALLPTKKKPLAVVDVGANIEAKASHLVQFALMGSAYQKARGIERP
;
A
#
# COMPACT_ATOMS: atom_id res chain seq x y z
N MET A 1 -20.32 -14.77 -21.20
CA MET A 1 -18.85 -14.79 -21.06
C MET A 1 -18.52 -14.98 -19.61
N GLN A 2 -18.00 -16.14 -19.23
CA GLN A 2 -17.47 -16.38 -17.88
C GLN A 2 -16.33 -15.38 -17.63
N LYS A 3 -16.45 -14.54 -16.60
CA LYS A 3 -15.33 -13.72 -16.13
C LYS A 3 -14.26 -14.71 -15.65
N GLN A 4 -13.19 -14.90 -16.41
CA GLN A 4 -12.00 -15.55 -15.87
C GLN A 4 -11.58 -14.73 -14.64
N ASN A 5 -11.52 -15.36 -13.47
CA ASN A 5 -11.03 -14.70 -12.27
C ASN A 5 -9.54 -14.40 -12.51
N LYS A 6 -9.23 -13.15 -12.87
CA LYS A 6 -7.86 -12.67 -12.97
C LYS A 6 -7.16 -12.95 -11.64
N SER A 7 -6.01 -13.64 -11.67
CA SER A 7 -5.19 -13.82 -10.49
C SER A 7 -4.73 -12.45 -9.96
N ILE A 8 -4.90 -12.20 -8.66
CA ILE A 8 -4.53 -10.97 -7.96
C ILE A 8 -3.28 -11.25 -7.14
N ARG A 9 -2.21 -10.49 -7.40
CA ARG A 9 -0.95 -10.60 -6.66
C ARG A 9 -0.78 -9.39 -5.76
N ILE A 10 -0.61 -9.60 -4.46
CA ILE A 10 -0.47 -8.52 -3.48
C ILE A 10 0.95 -8.56 -2.92
N GLY A 11 1.72 -7.49 -3.16
CA GLY A 11 3.02 -7.31 -2.52
C GLY A 11 2.86 -6.80 -1.09
N VAL A 12 3.61 -7.35 -0.16
CA VAL A 12 3.61 -6.93 1.24
C VAL A 12 5.03 -6.54 1.64
N ASP A 13 5.19 -5.30 2.10
CA ASP A 13 6.42 -4.83 2.73
C ASP A 13 6.62 -5.50 4.08
N LEU A 14 7.59 -6.39 4.15
CA LEU A 14 7.90 -7.17 5.34
C LEU A 14 8.74 -6.42 6.36
N MET A 15 9.31 -5.27 5.97
CA MET A 15 10.22 -4.52 6.85
C MET A 15 9.54 -3.27 7.42
N GLY A 16 8.40 -2.88 6.88
CA GLY A 16 7.64 -1.73 7.33
C GLY A 16 6.74 -2.05 8.52
N HIS A 17 7.27 -2.51 9.64
CA HIS A 17 6.48 -2.67 10.87
C HIS A 17 7.35 -2.63 12.13
N ASP A 18 6.72 -2.37 13.28
CA ASP A 18 7.41 -2.16 14.56
C ASP A 18 7.83 -3.46 15.26
N THR A 19 7.54 -4.62 14.67
CA THR A 19 7.82 -5.94 15.26
C THR A 19 8.84 -6.71 14.42
N ALA A 20 9.18 -7.94 14.83
CA ALA A 20 10.13 -8.78 14.11
C ALA A 20 9.48 -9.32 12.80
N PRO A 21 10.10 -9.15 11.61
CA PRO A 21 9.58 -9.61 10.30
C PRO A 21 8.99 -11.02 10.27
N GLU A 22 9.54 -11.91 11.08
CA GLU A 22 9.10 -13.29 11.25
C GLU A 22 7.65 -13.39 11.72
N VAL A 23 7.18 -12.47 12.56
CA VAL A 23 5.80 -12.44 13.07
C VAL A 23 4.83 -12.13 11.94
N LEU A 24 5.14 -11.11 11.15
CA LEU A 24 4.31 -10.75 9.99
C LEU A 24 4.34 -11.90 8.96
N LEU A 25 5.51 -12.48 8.69
CA LEU A 25 5.65 -13.58 7.75
C LEU A 25 4.79 -14.79 8.15
N ALA A 26 4.85 -15.20 9.42
CA ALA A 26 4.06 -16.29 9.96
C ALA A 26 2.54 -16.02 9.86
N ALA A 27 2.13 -14.77 10.05
CA ALA A 27 0.72 -14.37 9.89
C ALA A 27 0.29 -14.43 8.41
N LEU A 28 1.13 -13.97 7.48
CA LEU A 28 0.84 -14.03 6.05
C LEU A 28 0.73 -15.48 5.54
N GLN A 29 1.55 -16.39 6.05
CA GLN A 29 1.53 -17.82 5.69
C GLN A 29 0.23 -18.53 6.10
N GLN A 30 -0.43 -18.04 7.15
CA GLN A 30 -1.66 -18.61 7.69
C GLN A 30 -2.91 -17.84 7.23
N LEU A 31 -2.75 -16.78 6.44
CA LEU A 31 -3.87 -15.93 6.04
C LEU A 31 -4.78 -16.70 5.08
N PRO A 32 -6.09 -16.86 5.38
CA PRO A 32 -7.01 -17.53 4.49
C PRO A 32 -7.28 -16.64 3.27
N LEU A 33 -6.68 -17.01 2.13
CA LEU A 33 -6.83 -16.32 0.86
C LEU A 33 -7.81 -17.04 -0.05
N ALA A 34 -8.53 -16.28 -0.87
CA ALA A 34 -9.26 -16.87 -1.99
C ALA A 34 -8.26 -17.47 -2.99
N GLU A 35 -8.64 -18.54 -3.69
CA GLU A 35 -7.75 -19.30 -4.60
C GLU A 35 -7.08 -18.44 -5.69
N HIS A 36 -7.71 -17.34 -6.09
CA HIS A 36 -7.20 -16.43 -7.12
C HIS A 36 -6.34 -15.29 -6.54
N VAL A 37 -6.07 -15.26 -5.23
CA VAL A 37 -5.26 -14.24 -4.56
C VAL A 37 -3.97 -14.87 -4.07
N SER A 38 -2.84 -14.23 -4.37
CA SER A 38 -1.51 -14.65 -3.92
C SER A 38 -0.76 -13.48 -3.28
N LEU A 39 0.16 -13.80 -2.38
CA LEU A 39 1.00 -12.82 -1.70
C LEU A 39 2.45 -12.93 -2.17
N LEU A 40 3.11 -11.78 -2.28
CA LEU A 40 4.56 -11.66 -2.46
C LEU A 40 5.13 -10.90 -1.27
N ALA A 41 5.90 -11.60 -0.45
CA ALA A 41 6.67 -11.03 0.64
C ALA A 41 7.86 -10.23 0.08
N ILE A 42 8.11 -9.02 0.57
CA ILE A 42 9.21 -8.16 0.09
C ILE A 42 10.03 -7.67 1.29
N GLY A 43 11.28 -8.08 1.41
CA GLY A 43 12.10 -7.73 2.57
C GLY A 43 13.58 -8.06 2.41
N LEU A 44 14.32 -8.04 3.52
CA LEU A 44 15.77 -8.27 3.50
C LEU A 44 16.13 -9.75 3.23
N PRO A 45 17.24 -10.05 2.51
CA PRO A 45 17.57 -11.42 2.08
C PRO A 45 17.66 -12.46 3.20
N GLN A 46 18.04 -12.05 4.41
CA GLN A 46 18.14 -12.98 5.53
C GLN A 46 16.79 -13.58 5.93
N TYR A 47 15.65 -13.02 5.55
CA TYR A 47 14.32 -13.57 5.87
C TYR A 47 13.74 -14.45 4.77
N GLU A 48 14.38 -14.53 3.60
CA GLU A 48 13.86 -15.27 2.43
C GLU A 48 13.65 -16.76 2.74
N HIS A 49 14.55 -17.36 3.51
CA HIS A 49 14.48 -18.78 3.89
C HIS A 49 13.28 -19.11 4.79
N LEU A 50 12.71 -18.12 5.48
CA LEU A 50 11.53 -18.29 6.34
C LEU A 50 10.22 -18.17 5.56
N ALA A 51 10.25 -17.71 4.30
CA ALA A 51 9.05 -17.31 3.58
C ALA A 51 8.22 -18.48 3.07
N SER A 52 8.83 -19.62 2.81
CA SER A 52 8.15 -20.80 2.26
C SER A 52 6.90 -21.16 3.08
N PRO A 53 5.73 -21.34 2.44
CA PRO A 53 5.51 -21.48 0.99
C PRO A 53 5.22 -20.17 0.23
N LEU A 54 5.29 -18.99 0.87
CA LEU A 54 5.05 -17.71 0.20
C LEU A 54 6.17 -17.36 -0.78
N ALA A 55 5.81 -16.71 -1.89
CA ALA A 55 6.77 -16.10 -2.77
C ALA A 55 7.49 -14.94 -2.06
N TYR A 56 8.78 -14.77 -2.33
CA TYR A 56 9.61 -13.75 -1.71
C TYR A 56 10.39 -12.92 -2.74
N LYS A 57 10.55 -11.63 -2.48
CA LYS A 57 11.42 -10.73 -3.22
C LYS A 57 12.37 -10.04 -2.25
N SER A 58 13.65 -10.34 -2.41
CA SER A 58 14.72 -9.66 -1.70
C SER A 58 14.87 -8.19 -2.12
N ALA A 59 15.07 -7.32 -1.13
CA ALA A 59 15.42 -5.91 -1.23
C ALA A 59 16.57 -5.63 -0.23
N SER A 60 17.55 -4.80 -0.61
CA SER A 60 18.78 -4.64 0.20
C SER A 60 18.69 -3.59 1.31
N GLN A 61 17.62 -2.79 1.36
CA GLN A 61 17.49 -1.66 2.29
C GLN A 61 16.13 -1.65 2.99
N VAL A 62 16.03 -0.87 4.07
CA VAL A 62 14.79 -0.62 4.83
C VAL A 62 14.66 0.86 5.07
N ILE A 63 13.47 1.43 4.86
CA ILE A 63 13.17 2.79 5.34
C ILE A 63 12.68 2.66 6.77
N GLU A 64 13.41 3.26 7.70
CA GLU A 64 13.13 3.17 9.13
C GLU A 64 11.98 4.11 9.52
N MET A 65 11.40 3.91 10.71
CA MET A 65 10.30 4.74 11.17
C MET A 65 10.73 6.17 11.53
N ASP A 66 11.99 6.36 11.95
CA ASP A 66 12.59 7.65 12.31
C ASP A 66 13.24 8.38 11.12
N ASP A 67 13.30 7.73 9.95
CA ASP A 67 13.84 8.33 8.74
C ASP A 67 13.02 9.55 8.30
N SER A 68 13.72 10.59 7.85
CA SER A 68 13.09 11.69 7.12
C SER A 68 12.49 11.17 5.81
N PRO A 69 11.15 11.23 5.61
CA PRO A 69 10.48 10.51 4.53
C PRO A 69 11.04 10.73 3.13
N LEU A 70 11.11 11.99 2.69
CA LEU A 70 11.57 12.34 1.34
C LEU A 70 13.06 12.04 1.14
N ALA A 71 13.86 12.22 2.18
CA ALA A 71 15.29 11.94 2.10
C ALA A 71 15.55 10.44 1.99
N ALA A 72 14.86 9.62 2.79
CA ALA A 72 14.99 8.17 2.78
C ALA A 72 14.53 7.57 1.46
N VAL A 73 13.38 7.99 0.91
CA VAL A 73 12.91 7.52 -0.41
C VAL A 73 13.93 7.79 -1.52
N ARG A 74 14.64 8.93 -1.48
CA ARG A 74 15.67 9.28 -2.47
C ARG A 74 16.97 8.50 -2.30
N LYS A 75 17.38 8.24 -1.06
CA LYS A 75 18.64 7.56 -0.71
C LYS A 75 18.51 6.03 -0.77
N LYS A 76 17.46 5.49 -0.17
CA LYS A 76 17.21 4.05 0.00
C LYS A 76 16.36 3.54 -1.16
N LYS A 77 16.89 3.67 -2.38
CA LYS A 77 16.15 3.33 -3.60
C LYS A 77 15.75 1.87 -3.61
N ASP A 78 16.60 0.97 -3.09
CA ASP A 78 16.35 -0.47 -3.00
C ASP A 78 15.76 -0.91 -1.66
N SER A 79 14.98 -0.03 -1.01
CA SER A 79 14.21 -0.43 0.15
C SER A 79 13.07 -1.39 -0.22
N SER A 80 12.67 -2.26 0.70
CA SER A 80 11.47 -3.11 0.53
C SER A 80 10.24 -2.31 0.06
N LEU A 81 10.02 -1.14 0.68
CA LEU A 81 8.98 -0.17 0.31
C LEU A 81 9.10 0.31 -1.14
N CYS A 82 10.27 0.83 -1.53
CA CYS A 82 10.49 1.36 -2.88
C CYS A 82 10.47 0.25 -3.95
N SER A 83 11.01 -0.93 -3.62
CA SER A 83 11.02 -2.10 -4.50
C SER A 83 9.61 -2.66 -4.72
N GLY A 84 8.77 -2.71 -3.68
CA GLY A 84 7.36 -3.08 -3.82
C GLY A 84 6.57 -2.13 -4.70
N LEU A 85 6.75 -0.81 -4.54
CA LEU A 85 6.11 0.17 -5.42
C LEU A 85 6.60 0.08 -6.87
N ARG A 86 7.87 -0.27 -7.11
CA ARG A 86 8.38 -0.53 -8.47
C ARG A 86 7.75 -1.78 -9.08
N LEU A 87 7.63 -2.87 -8.33
CA LEU A 87 6.91 -4.06 -8.77
C LEU A 87 5.45 -3.77 -9.13
N LEU A 88 4.78 -2.90 -8.38
CA LEU A 88 3.42 -2.45 -8.68
C LEU A 88 3.38 -1.63 -9.98
N LYS A 89 4.32 -0.70 -10.16
CA LYS A 89 4.45 0.09 -11.39
C LYS A 89 4.64 -0.79 -12.63
N ASP A 90 5.47 -1.82 -12.50
CA ASP A 90 5.85 -2.71 -13.60
C ASP A 90 4.80 -3.81 -13.84
N GLY A 91 3.69 -3.84 -13.08
CA GLY A 91 2.62 -4.82 -13.22
C GLY A 91 3.00 -6.23 -12.74
N SER A 92 4.07 -6.36 -11.95
CA SER A 92 4.47 -7.62 -11.32
C SER A 92 3.58 -8.00 -10.13
N ILE A 93 2.95 -7.00 -9.51
CA ILE A 93 1.90 -7.15 -8.50
C ILE A 93 0.73 -6.22 -8.86
N ASP A 94 -0.46 -6.51 -8.34
CA ASP A 94 -1.70 -5.77 -8.60
C ASP A 94 -2.06 -4.81 -7.44
N ALA A 95 -1.52 -5.04 -6.24
CA ALA A 95 -1.63 -4.16 -5.09
C ALA A 95 -0.37 -4.25 -4.21
N PHE A 96 -0.13 -3.21 -3.41
CA PHE A 96 0.99 -3.15 -2.47
C PHE A 96 0.52 -2.66 -1.10
N ILE A 97 1.00 -3.32 -0.03
CA ILE A 97 0.66 -3.01 1.36
C ILE A 97 1.96 -2.81 2.15
N SER A 98 2.01 -1.74 2.93
CA SER A 98 3.09 -1.49 3.90
C SER A 98 2.48 -0.85 5.15
N ALA A 99 2.94 -1.29 6.32
CA ALA A 99 2.65 -0.65 7.60
C ALA A 99 3.79 0.27 8.06
N GLY A 100 4.77 0.54 7.18
CA GLY A 100 5.96 1.31 7.51
C GLY A 100 5.70 2.80 7.54
N ASN A 101 6.77 3.59 7.42
CA ASN A 101 6.69 5.05 7.50
C ASN A 101 5.68 5.61 6.47
N THR A 102 4.52 6.08 6.95
CA THR A 102 3.42 6.58 6.12
C THR A 102 3.84 7.71 5.20
N GLY A 103 4.67 8.63 5.70
CA GLY A 103 5.20 9.73 4.90
C GLY A 103 6.06 9.22 3.75
N ALA A 104 6.88 8.19 4.00
CA ALA A 104 7.73 7.58 2.98
C ALA A 104 6.88 6.81 1.96
N LEU A 105 5.87 6.06 2.41
CA LEU A 105 4.94 5.36 1.53
C LEU A 105 4.20 6.30 0.59
N VAL A 106 3.56 7.36 1.11
CA VAL A 106 2.83 8.35 0.30
C VAL A 106 3.78 9.07 -0.66
N SER A 107 4.97 9.46 -0.18
CA SER A 107 5.96 10.16 -1.01
C SER A 107 6.50 9.28 -2.12
N ALA A 108 6.90 8.04 -1.80
CA ALA A 108 7.40 7.07 -2.77
C ALA A 108 6.33 6.68 -3.78
N ALA A 109 5.09 6.43 -3.33
CA ALA A 109 3.98 6.10 -4.23
C ALA A 109 3.75 7.23 -5.24
N LYS A 110 3.69 8.49 -4.77
CA LYS A 110 3.56 9.64 -5.67
C LYS A 110 4.73 9.77 -6.64
N MET A 111 5.97 9.54 -6.20
CA MET A 111 7.16 9.65 -7.05
C MET A 111 7.30 8.52 -8.07
N ILE A 112 6.97 7.28 -7.67
CA ILE A 112 7.17 6.08 -8.47
C ILE A 112 5.96 5.81 -9.36
N LEU A 113 4.75 5.77 -8.79
CA LEU A 113 3.51 5.45 -9.50
C LEU A 113 2.93 6.65 -10.23
N GLY A 114 3.08 7.85 -9.67
CA GLY A 114 2.46 9.07 -10.18
C GLY A 114 1.00 9.22 -9.75
N MET A 115 0.31 10.19 -10.35
CA MET A 115 -1.11 10.45 -10.11
C MET A 115 -1.97 9.90 -11.24
N ALA A 116 -3.19 9.49 -10.91
CA ALA A 116 -4.21 9.21 -11.91
C ALA A 116 -4.51 10.47 -12.75
N PRO A 117 -4.84 10.33 -14.05
CA PRO A 117 -5.16 11.47 -14.91
C PRO A 117 -6.23 12.38 -14.30
N GLY A 118 -5.97 13.68 -14.30
CA GLY A 118 -6.88 14.69 -13.74
C GLY A 118 -6.78 14.91 -12.23
N PHE A 119 -6.01 14.09 -11.49
CA PHE A 119 -5.77 14.27 -10.06
C PHE A 119 -4.41 14.90 -9.79
N SER A 120 -4.39 15.92 -8.92
CA SER A 120 -3.15 16.68 -8.66
C SER A 120 -2.42 16.23 -7.39
N ARG A 121 -3.14 15.62 -6.44
CA ARG A 121 -2.60 15.20 -5.14
C ARG A 121 -3.19 13.86 -4.70
N PRO A 122 -2.38 12.98 -4.06
CA PRO A 122 -2.93 11.83 -3.36
C PRO A 122 -3.66 12.31 -2.10
N ALA A 123 -4.53 11.46 -1.55
CA ALA A 123 -5.17 11.68 -0.27
C ALA A 123 -5.11 10.39 0.56
N LEU A 124 -4.94 10.53 1.88
CA LEU A 124 -5.08 9.40 2.80
C LEU A 124 -6.55 9.26 3.18
N LEU A 125 -7.08 8.06 3.01
CA LEU A 125 -8.43 7.69 3.42
C LEU A 125 -8.35 6.82 4.66
N ALA A 126 -9.09 7.19 5.70
CA ALA A 126 -9.32 6.33 6.86
C ALA A 126 -10.80 5.99 7.01
N LEU A 127 -11.08 4.80 7.53
CA LEU A 127 -12.41 4.41 7.95
C LEU A 127 -12.51 4.54 9.46
N LEU A 128 -13.38 5.43 9.93
CA LEU A 128 -13.67 5.61 11.35
C LEU A 128 -14.94 4.83 11.72
N PRO A 129 -14.93 4.09 12.84
CA PRO A 129 -16.13 3.42 13.32
C PRO A 129 -17.18 4.45 13.78
N THR A 130 -18.46 4.16 13.54
CA THR A 130 -19.58 4.93 14.09
C THR A 130 -20.67 3.98 14.59
N LYS A 131 -21.68 4.50 15.28
CA LYS A 131 -22.83 3.69 15.76
C LYS A 131 -23.62 3.00 14.63
N LYS A 132 -23.54 3.49 13.39
CA LYS A 132 -24.34 2.98 12.25
C LYS A 132 -23.49 2.29 11.20
N LYS A 133 -22.65 3.07 10.50
CA LYS A 133 -21.80 2.59 9.39
C LYS A 133 -20.43 3.26 9.48
N PRO A 134 -19.35 2.58 9.07
CA PRO A 134 -18.03 3.22 9.03
C PRO A 134 -18.04 4.49 8.16
N LEU A 135 -17.48 5.57 8.69
CA LEU A 135 -17.33 6.85 8.01
C LEU A 135 -15.98 6.89 7.30
N ALA A 136 -15.96 7.19 5.99
CA ALA A 136 -14.72 7.47 5.28
C ALA A 136 -14.34 8.95 5.48
N VAL A 137 -13.11 9.18 5.93
CA VAL A 137 -12.53 10.52 6.07
C VAL A 137 -11.38 10.66 5.09
N VAL A 138 -11.40 11.72 4.29
CA VAL A 138 -10.40 12.04 3.27
C VAL A 138 -10.23 13.57 3.27
N ASP A 139 -9.06 14.16 3.46
CA ASP A 139 -7.71 13.61 3.68
C ASP A 139 -7.36 13.58 5.18
N VAL A 140 -6.70 12.52 5.67
CA VAL A 140 -6.27 12.39 7.08
C VAL A 140 -4.79 12.67 7.32
N GLY A 141 -4.04 13.15 6.33
CA GLY A 141 -2.67 13.63 6.56
C GLY A 141 -1.69 13.50 5.39
N ALA A 142 -2.14 13.20 4.16
CA ALA A 142 -1.25 13.26 3.00
C ALA A 142 -0.85 14.70 2.65
N ASN A 143 -1.71 15.68 2.93
CA ASN A 143 -1.50 17.07 2.58
C ASN A 143 -1.70 17.98 3.79
N ILE A 144 -0.72 18.85 4.05
CA ILE A 144 -0.81 19.89 5.07
C ILE A 144 -1.79 20.99 4.64
N GLU A 145 -1.85 21.27 3.34
CA GLU A 145 -2.70 22.31 2.76
C GLU A 145 -3.48 21.78 1.56
N ALA A 146 -4.76 22.18 1.47
CA ALA A 146 -5.63 21.84 0.35
C ALA A 146 -6.35 23.08 -0.19
N LYS A 147 -6.36 23.23 -1.52
CA LYS A 147 -7.21 24.19 -2.22
C LYS A 147 -8.62 23.61 -2.33
N ALA A 148 -9.62 24.46 -2.56
CA ALA A 148 -10.99 24.01 -2.80
C ALA A 148 -11.10 22.94 -3.90
N SER A 149 -10.33 23.08 -4.99
CA SER A 149 -10.29 22.08 -6.07
C SER A 149 -9.74 20.71 -5.62
N HIS A 150 -8.83 20.67 -4.64
CA HIS A 150 -8.35 19.40 -4.09
C HIS A 150 -9.45 18.71 -3.28
N LEU A 151 -10.25 19.46 -2.52
CA LEU A 151 -11.35 18.89 -1.74
C LEU A 151 -12.40 18.23 -2.64
N VAL A 152 -12.70 18.83 -3.80
CA VAL A 152 -13.56 18.21 -4.82
C VAL A 152 -12.97 16.89 -5.33
N GLN A 153 -11.67 16.87 -5.64
CA GLN A 153 -10.99 15.65 -6.05
C GLN A 153 -11.00 14.57 -4.97
N PHE A 154 -10.79 14.94 -3.71
CA PHE A 154 -10.81 14.03 -2.57
C PHE A 154 -12.20 13.41 -2.37
N ALA A 155 -13.26 14.21 -2.55
CA ALA A 155 -14.63 13.70 -2.53
C ALA A 155 -14.89 12.67 -3.64
N LEU A 156 -14.36 12.89 -4.85
CA LEU A 156 -14.46 11.93 -5.95
C LEU A 156 -13.71 10.63 -5.64
N MET A 157 -12.49 10.71 -5.09
CA MET A 157 -11.73 9.53 -4.66
C MET A 157 -12.47 8.74 -3.57
N GLY A 158 -12.99 9.43 -2.55
CA GLY A 158 -13.74 8.83 -1.45
C GLY A 158 -15.05 8.18 -1.93
N SER A 159 -15.76 8.83 -2.86
CA SER A 159 -16.97 8.27 -3.48
C SER A 159 -16.66 7.00 -4.27
N ALA A 160 -15.58 6.99 -5.06
CA ALA A 160 -15.14 5.81 -5.79
C ALA A 160 -14.77 4.64 -4.85
N TYR A 161 -14.04 4.93 -3.77
CA TYR A 161 -13.70 3.94 -2.75
C TYR A 161 -14.95 3.34 -2.08
N GLN A 162 -15.91 4.17 -1.67
CA GLN A 162 -17.14 3.69 -1.02
C GLN A 162 -18.03 2.90 -1.99
N LYS A 163 -18.09 3.28 -3.28
CA LYS A 163 -18.76 2.50 -4.33
C LYS A 163 -18.11 1.13 -4.52
N ALA A 164 -16.78 1.05 -4.52
CA ALA A 164 -16.06 -0.23 -4.58
C ALA A 164 -16.36 -1.13 -3.37
N ARG A 165 -16.73 -0.54 -2.22
CA ARG A 165 -17.21 -1.25 -1.03
C ARG A 165 -18.71 -1.59 -1.05
N GLY A 166 -19.41 -1.32 -2.15
CA GLY A 166 -20.83 -1.63 -2.33
C GLY A 166 -21.79 -0.54 -1.83
N ILE A 167 -21.32 0.68 -1.55
CA ILE A 167 -22.19 1.81 -1.21
C ILE A 167 -22.53 2.59 -2.50
N GLU A 168 -23.76 2.47 -2.99
CA GLU A 168 -24.15 3.03 -4.30
C GLU A 168 -24.17 4.56 -4.36
N ARG A 169 -24.63 5.20 -3.28
CA ARG A 169 -24.80 6.66 -3.16
C ARG A 169 -24.13 7.18 -1.88
N PRO A 170 -22.78 7.11 -1.81
CA PRO A 170 -22.01 7.53 -0.65
C PRO A 170 -21.94 9.05 -0.51
#